data_AF-A0A7V5TPP2-F1
#
_entry.id   AF-A0A7V5TPP2-F1
#
_cell.length_a   1.000
_cell.length_b   1.000
_cell.length_c   1.000
_cell.angle_alpha   90.00
_cell.angle_beta   90.00
_cell.angle_gamma   90.00
#
_symmetry.space_group_name_H-M   'P 1'
#
loop_
_entity.id
_entity.type
_entity.pdbx_description
1 polymer ?
#
loop_
_entity_poly.entity_id
_entity_poly.type
_entity_poly.pdbx_seq_one_letter_code
_entity_poly.pdbx_strand_id
1 'polypeptide(L)'
;MSDTLSDALSQAAAWQRVIHGLHVFQAALDGFRAALSRLDRPLVAPADAPELLTEWLACQSALDDLPDAPGEGLSASVRLALVRREMEEYLRGDRWSVAGLRGCAAELGQTCAAALAAADRELRRALATAQHTVEEQVP
;
A
#
# COMPACT_ATOMS: atom_id res chain seq x y z
N MET A 1 -11.53 32.97 -8.04
CA MET A 1 -10.82 32.00 -7.18
C MET A 1 -9.59 31.56 -7.95
N SER A 2 -8.40 31.75 -7.39
CA SER A 2 -7.12 31.43 -8.04
C SER A 2 -7.05 29.95 -8.44
N ASP A 3 -6.64 29.65 -9.67
CA ASP A 3 -6.42 28.28 -10.18
C ASP A 3 -5.51 27.47 -9.23
N THR A 4 -4.53 28.12 -8.59
CA THR A 4 -3.62 27.54 -7.60
C THR A 4 -4.33 26.94 -6.38
N LEU A 5 -5.41 27.56 -5.90
CA LEU A 5 -6.17 27.05 -4.75
C LEU A 5 -6.95 25.78 -5.14
N SER A 6 -7.55 25.81 -6.33
CA SER A 6 -8.29 24.67 -6.88
C SER A 6 -7.36 23.47 -7.10
N ASP A 7 -6.16 23.71 -7.63
CA ASP A 7 -5.14 22.69 -7.85
C ASP A 7 -4.65 22.09 -6.52
N ALA A 8 -4.34 22.93 -5.53
CA ALA A 8 -3.89 22.47 -4.22
C ALA A 8 -4.95 21.61 -3.49
N LEU A 9 -6.23 22.02 -3.54
CA LEU A 9 -7.33 21.23 -2.97
C LEU A 9 -7.54 19.91 -3.72
N SER A 10 -7.42 19.92 -5.04
CA SER A 10 -7.51 18.70 -5.86
C SER A 10 -6.37 17.73 -5.54
N GLN A 11 -5.17 18.24 -5.35
CA GLN A 11 -4.00 17.46 -4.97
C GLN A 11 -4.14 16.88 -3.56
N ALA A 12 -4.66 17.66 -2.59
CA ALA A 12 -4.96 17.17 -1.25
C ALA A 12 -5.98 16.02 -1.27
N ALA A 13 -7.06 16.15 -2.04
CA ALA A 13 -8.07 15.09 -2.20
C ALA A 13 -7.49 13.83 -2.87
N ALA A 14 -6.56 13.98 -3.81
CA ALA A 14 -5.86 12.85 -4.41
C ALA A 14 -4.98 12.11 -3.39
N TRP A 15 -4.17 12.82 -2.60
CA TRP A 15 -3.33 12.21 -1.58
C TRP A 15 -4.13 11.54 -0.46
N GLN A 16 -5.29 12.09 -0.08
CA GLN A 16 -6.20 11.43 0.87
C GLN A 16 -6.68 10.07 0.36
N ARG A 17 -7.01 9.95 -0.93
CA ARG A 17 -7.40 8.67 -1.54
C ARG A 17 -6.26 7.65 -1.52
N VAL A 18 -5.04 8.09 -1.82
CA VAL A 18 -3.84 7.23 -1.74
C VAL A 18 -3.61 6.73 -0.31
N ILE A 19 -3.66 7.61 0.69
CA ILE A 19 -3.52 7.25 2.11
C ILE A 19 -4.58 6.24 2.51
N HIS A 20 -5.83 6.46 2.12
CA HIS A 20 -6.92 5.53 2.39
C HIS A 20 -6.64 4.14 1.78
N GLY A 21 -6.27 4.08 0.51
CA GLY A 21 -5.92 2.81 -0.16
C GLY A 21 -4.75 2.08 0.50
N LEU A 22 -3.71 2.81 0.91
CA LEU A 22 -2.57 2.24 1.63
C LEU A 22 -2.97 1.66 2.99
N HIS A 23 -3.88 2.31 3.74
CA HIS A 23 -4.42 1.75 4.98
C HIS A 23 -5.26 0.50 4.75
N VAL A 24 -6.08 0.47 3.69
CA VAL A 24 -6.85 -0.73 3.31
C VAL A 24 -5.90 -1.88 2.98
N PHE A 25 -4.84 -1.63 2.20
CA PHE A 25 -3.81 -2.62 1.91
C PHE A 25 -3.09 -3.10 3.17
N GLN A 26 -2.73 -2.18 4.08
CA GLN A 26 -2.07 -2.55 5.33
C GLN A 26 -2.95 -3.47 6.20
N ALA A 27 -4.25 -3.18 6.30
CA ALA A 27 -5.18 -4.02 7.03
C ALA A 27 -5.30 -5.43 6.43
N ALA A 28 -5.37 -5.54 5.09
CA ALA A 28 -5.36 -6.83 4.40
C ALA A 28 -4.05 -7.60 4.65
N LEU A 29 -2.91 -6.89 4.61
CA LEU A 29 -1.59 -7.47 4.86
C LEU A 29 -1.46 -7.99 6.30
N ASP A 30 -2.05 -7.32 7.28
CA ASP A 30 -2.07 -7.78 8.66
C ASP A 30 -2.92 -9.05 8.82
N GLY A 31 -4.03 -9.18 8.09
CA GLY A 31 -4.82 -10.42 7.98
C GLY A 31 -3.97 -11.58 7.42
N PHE A 32 -3.26 -11.33 6.33
CA PHE A 32 -2.33 -12.30 5.73
C PHE A 32 -1.20 -12.71 6.68
N ARG A 33 -0.59 -11.76 7.39
CA ARG A 33 0.44 -12.04 8.41
C ARG A 33 -0.10 -12.84 9.59
N ALA A 34 -1.34 -12.59 10.01
CA ALA A 34 -1.99 -13.37 11.05
C ALA A 34 -2.19 -14.83 10.57
N ALA A 35 -2.66 -15.05 9.34
CA ALA A 35 -2.75 -16.38 8.75
C ALA A 35 -1.38 -17.07 8.67
N LEU A 36 -0.33 -16.38 8.23
CA LEU A 36 1.05 -16.90 8.22
C LEU A 36 1.57 -17.28 9.62
N SER A 37 1.10 -16.59 10.67
CA SER A 37 1.52 -16.84 12.04
C SER A 37 0.84 -18.07 12.64
N ARG A 38 -0.37 -18.42 12.16
CA ARG A 38 -1.09 -19.64 12.55
C ARG A 38 -0.51 -20.92 11.91
N LEU A 39 0.39 -20.78 10.94
CA LEU A 39 1.11 -21.90 10.34
C LEU A 39 2.18 -22.43 11.31
N ASP A 40 1.75 -23.28 12.24
CA ASP A 40 2.57 -23.92 13.28
C ASP A 40 3.46 -25.07 12.76
N ARG A 41 3.21 -25.55 11.53
CA ARG A 41 4.02 -26.59 10.89
C ARG A 41 4.47 -26.14 9.50
N PRO A 42 5.63 -26.61 9.02
CA PRO A 42 6.00 -26.45 7.62
C PRO A 42 4.96 -27.20 6.78
N LEU A 43 4.06 -26.44 6.16
CA LEU A 43 3.13 -26.98 5.17
C LEU A 43 3.91 -27.44 3.95
N VAL A 44 3.45 -28.54 3.33
CA VAL A 44 4.13 -29.17 2.21
C VAL A 44 3.70 -28.51 0.88
N ALA A 45 2.48 -27.97 0.81
CA ALA A 45 1.97 -27.29 -0.38
C ALA A 45 1.02 -26.11 -0.07
N PRO A 46 0.81 -25.18 -1.03
CA PRO A 46 -0.19 -24.11 -0.92
C PRO A 46 -1.63 -24.62 -0.78
N ALA A 47 -1.94 -25.79 -1.33
CA ALA A 47 -3.25 -26.44 -1.22
C ALA A 47 -3.62 -26.76 0.24
N ASP A 48 -2.61 -26.86 1.12
CA ASP A 48 -2.80 -27.09 2.55
C ASP A 48 -3.10 -25.78 3.32
N ALA A 49 -3.11 -24.62 2.64
CA ALA A 49 -3.31 -23.29 3.22
C ALA A 49 -4.39 -22.45 2.48
N PRO A 50 -5.64 -22.93 2.33
CA PRO A 50 -6.69 -22.19 1.62
C PRO A 50 -7.01 -20.83 2.25
N GLU A 51 -6.88 -20.73 3.57
CA GLU A 51 -7.03 -19.47 4.31
C GLU A 51 -5.96 -18.45 3.89
N LEU A 52 -4.71 -18.88 3.74
CA LEU A 52 -3.61 -18.01 3.34
C LEU A 52 -3.81 -17.45 1.93
N LEU A 53 -4.30 -18.28 1.00
CA LEU A 53 -4.64 -17.83 -0.35
C LEU A 53 -5.78 -16.82 -0.34
N THR A 54 -6.78 -17.03 0.51
CA THR A 54 -7.91 -16.10 0.68
C THR A 54 -7.44 -14.74 1.19
N GLU A 55 -6.60 -14.74 2.23
CA GLU A 55 -6.02 -13.51 2.76
C GLU A 55 -5.10 -12.81 1.75
N TRP A 56 -4.37 -13.58 0.93
CA TRP A 56 -3.56 -13.00 -0.15
C TRP A 56 -4.41 -12.36 -1.24
N LEU A 57 -5.54 -12.95 -1.61
CA LEU A 57 -6.47 -12.36 -2.59
C LEU A 57 -7.00 -11.01 -2.10
N ALA A 58 -7.27 -10.87 -0.81
CA ALA A 58 -7.65 -9.57 -0.22
C ALA A 58 -6.51 -8.54 -0.35
N CYS A 59 -5.26 -8.96 -0.13
CA CYS A 59 -4.09 -8.10 -0.35
C CYS A 59 -3.94 -7.69 -1.82
N GLN A 60 -4.15 -8.61 -2.75
CA GLN A 60 -4.09 -8.33 -4.19
C GLN A 60 -5.16 -7.34 -4.62
N SER A 61 -6.42 -7.54 -4.21
CA SER A 61 -7.50 -6.60 -4.49
C SER A 61 -7.17 -5.21 -3.99
N ALA A 62 -6.66 -5.09 -2.75
CA ALA A 62 -6.31 -3.80 -2.19
C ALA A 62 -5.13 -3.12 -2.91
N LEU A 63 -4.19 -3.88 -3.48
CA LEU A 63 -3.12 -3.35 -4.33
C LEU A 63 -3.62 -2.93 -5.70
N ASP A 64 -4.53 -3.71 -6.30
CA ASP A 64 -5.12 -3.43 -7.61
C ASP A 64 -6.03 -2.18 -7.57
N ASP A 65 -6.70 -1.95 -6.44
CA ASP A 65 -7.53 -0.77 -6.19
C ASP A 65 -6.74 0.46 -5.71
N LEU A 66 -5.42 0.34 -5.53
CA LEU A 66 -4.60 1.43 -5.00
C LEU A 66 -4.52 2.56 -6.04
N PRO A 67 -4.95 3.79 -5.70
CA PRO A 67 -4.88 4.91 -6.64
C PRO A 67 -3.43 5.26 -6.96
N ASP A 68 -3.18 5.68 -8.20
CA ASP A 68 -1.89 6.25 -8.58
C ASP A 68 -1.57 7.47 -7.72
N ALA A 69 -0.36 7.50 -7.16
CA ALA A 69 0.14 8.66 -6.44
C ALA A 69 0.35 9.82 -7.44
N PRO A 70 -0.19 11.03 -7.17
CA PRO A 70 0.01 12.16 -8.06
C PRO A 70 1.48 12.62 -8.01
N GLY A 71 2.22 12.48 -9.12
CA GLY A 71 3.63 12.87 -9.25
C GLY A 71 4.63 11.71 -9.33
N GLU A 72 5.93 11.97 -9.13
CA GLU A 72 7.05 11.01 -9.28
C GLU A 72 7.12 9.91 -8.19
N GLY A 73 5.98 9.43 -7.68
CA GLY A 73 5.88 8.37 -6.68
C GLY A 73 6.21 6.94 -7.19
N LEU A 74 6.87 6.83 -8.34
CA LEU A 74 7.13 5.58 -9.07
C LEU A 74 7.93 4.55 -8.27
N SER A 75 8.69 4.96 -7.24
CA SER A 75 9.57 4.02 -6.51
C SER A 75 8.81 3.07 -5.59
N ALA A 76 7.72 3.53 -4.94
CA ALA A 76 6.96 2.71 -4.01
C ALA A 76 6.03 1.74 -4.75
N SER A 77 5.37 2.18 -5.82
CA SER A 77 4.49 1.34 -6.64
C SER A 77 5.27 0.24 -7.37
N VAL A 78 6.43 0.56 -7.95
CA VAL A 78 7.32 -0.44 -8.57
C VAL A 78 7.81 -1.44 -7.53
N ARG A 79 8.18 -0.99 -6.32
CA ARG A 79 8.62 -1.90 -5.26
C ARG A 79 7.48 -2.80 -4.76
N LEU A 80 6.28 -2.28 -4.57
CA LEU A 80 5.10 -3.08 -4.22
C LEU A 80 4.79 -4.13 -5.29
N ALA A 81 4.88 -3.78 -6.57
CA ALA A 81 4.67 -4.71 -7.68
C ALA A 81 5.73 -5.83 -7.73
N LEU A 82 7.00 -5.51 -7.48
CA LEU A 82 8.08 -6.49 -7.42
C LEU A 82 7.88 -7.48 -6.27
N VAL A 83 7.60 -6.97 -5.07
CA VAL A 83 7.43 -7.84 -3.89
C VAL A 83 6.13 -8.65 -3.99
N ARG A 84 5.07 -8.10 -4.63
CA ARG A 84 3.85 -8.86 -5.00
C ARG A 84 4.19 -10.05 -5.88
N ARG A 85 4.98 -9.84 -6.93
CA ARG A 85 5.38 -10.92 -7.84
C ARG A 85 6.18 -11.99 -7.10
N GLU A 86 7.11 -11.59 -6.24
CA GLU A 86 7.90 -12.54 -5.45
C GLU A 86 7.01 -13.34 -4.47
N MET A 87 6.04 -12.68 -3.82
CA MET A 87 5.04 -13.36 -2.99
C MET A 87 4.25 -14.39 -3.80
N GLU A 88 3.76 -14.03 -4.99
CA GLU A 88 3.04 -14.94 -5.88
C GLU A 88 3.91 -16.13 -6.33
N GLU A 89 5.21 -15.92 -6.51
CA GLU A 89 6.15 -17.01 -6.80
C GLU A 89 6.27 -17.98 -5.62
N TYR A 90 6.36 -17.48 -4.37
CA TYR A 90 6.35 -18.34 -3.18
C TYR A 90 5.00 -19.02 -2.92
N LEU A 91 3.88 -18.43 -3.37
CA LEU A 91 2.56 -19.05 -3.27
C LEU A 91 2.33 -20.14 -4.34
N ARG A 92 3.16 -20.20 -5.38
CA ARG A 92 3.17 -21.31 -6.35
C ARG A 92 3.93 -22.50 -5.76
N GLY A 93 3.39 -23.71 -5.96
CA GLY A 93 3.88 -24.94 -5.31
C GLY A 93 5.37 -25.23 -5.50
N ASP A 94 5.97 -24.79 -6.61
CA ASP A 94 7.38 -25.08 -6.95
C ASP A 94 8.40 -24.28 -6.14
N ARG A 95 7.98 -23.18 -5.50
CA ARG A 95 8.85 -22.34 -4.65
C ARG A 95 8.27 -22.14 -3.25
N TRP A 96 7.31 -22.97 -2.83
CA TRP A 96 6.64 -22.81 -1.54
C TRP A 96 7.62 -22.65 -0.37
N SER A 97 7.49 -21.52 0.33
CA SER A 97 8.34 -21.19 1.48
C SER A 97 7.63 -20.26 2.44
N VAL A 98 7.22 -20.77 3.60
CA VAL A 98 6.64 -19.94 4.68
C VAL A 98 7.61 -18.85 5.13
N ALA A 99 8.92 -19.13 5.15
CA ALA A 99 9.93 -18.12 5.46
C ALA A 99 10.02 -17.03 4.37
N GLY A 100 9.96 -17.42 3.09
CA GLY A 100 9.89 -16.49 1.97
C GLY A 100 8.65 -15.61 2.01
N LEU A 101 7.48 -16.20 2.25
CA LEU A 101 6.20 -15.48 2.40
C LEU A 101 6.24 -14.49 3.56
N ARG A 102 6.82 -14.88 4.71
CA ARG A 102 7.04 -13.97 5.85
C ARG A 102 7.99 -12.82 5.48
N GLY A 103 9.05 -13.10 4.72
CA GLY A 103 9.97 -12.09 4.20
C GLY A 103 9.26 -11.07 3.30
N CYS A 104 8.55 -11.54 2.28
CA CYS A 104 7.77 -10.68 1.39
C CYS A 104 6.70 -9.89 2.17
N ALA A 105 6.00 -10.51 3.12
CA ALA A 105 5.00 -9.82 3.93
C ALA A 105 5.62 -8.72 4.81
N ALA A 106 6.82 -8.95 5.34
CA ALA A 106 7.56 -7.93 6.09
C ALA A 106 7.95 -6.77 5.16
N GLU A 107 8.50 -7.05 3.98
CA GLU A 107 8.92 -6.03 3.02
C GLU A 107 7.75 -5.22 2.46
N LEU A 108 6.62 -5.86 2.14
CA LEU A 108 5.39 -5.16 1.73
C LEU A 108 4.93 -4.17 2.80
N GLY A 109 4.97 -4.56 4.07
CA GLY A 109 4.54 -3.65 5.14
C GLY A 109 5.53 -2.51 5.39
N GLN A 110 6.84 -2.75 5.24
CA GLN A 110 7.84 -1.67 5.30
C GLN A 110 7.64 -0.68 4.15
N THR A 111 7.41 -1.20 2.93
CA THR A 111 7.16 -0.39 1.74
C THR A 111 5.86 0.42 1.88
N CYS A 112 4.79 -0.21 2.38
CA CYS A 112 3.52 0.46 2.68
C CYS A 112 3.68 1.58 3.72
N ALA A 113 4.38 1.31 4.83
CA ALA A 113 4.65 2.32 5.86
C ALA A 113 5.46 3.51 5.32
N ALA A 114 6.47 3.24 4.48
CA ALA A 114 7.25 4.29 3.81
C ALA A 114 6.38 5.12 2.84
N ALA A 115 5.49 4.46 2.08
CA ALA A 115 4.55 5.11 1.18
C ALA A 115 3.53 5.98 1.94
N LEU A 116 2.99 5.50 3.07
CA LEU A 116 2.11 6.27 3.94
C LEU A 116 2.79 7.54 4.45
N ALA A 117 4.01 7.41 4.97
CA ALA A 117 4.78 8.55 5.45
C ALA A 117 5.08 9.57 4.34
N ALA A 118 5.25 9.12 3.09
CA ALA A 118 5.41 9.99 1.94
C ALA A 118 4.10 10.71 1.57
N ALA A 119 3.01 9.96 1.44
CA ALA A 119 1.69 10.52 1.11
C ALA A 119 1.21 11.53 2.16
N ASP A 120 1.46 11.29 3.44
CA ASP A 120 1.18 12.23 4.53
C ASP A 120 1.93 13.56 4.38
N ARG A 121 3.21 13.51 3.98
CA ARG A 121 4.02 14.72 3.75
C ARG A 121 3.46 15.53 2.59
N GLU A 122 3.10 14.88 1.49
CA GLU A 122 2.55 15.57 0.32
C GLU A 122 1.14 16.12 0.58
N LEU A 123 0.30 15.42 1.34
CA LEU A 123 -0.98 15.95 1.80
C LEU A 123 -0.80 17.23 2.62
N ARG A 124 0.12 17.22 3.59
CA ARG A 124 0.41 18.42 4.41
C ARG A 124 0.91 19.59 3.57
N ARG A 125 1.74 19.33 2.55
CA ARG A 125 2.21 20.35 1.61
C ARG A 125 1.06 20.95 0.81
N ALA A 126 0.20 20.12 0.21
CA ALA A 126 -0.95 20.59 -0.55
C ALA A 126 -1.89 21.45 0.30
N LEU A 127 -2.15 21.03 1.54
CA LEU A 127 -2.97 21.80 2.48
C LEU A 127 -2.31 23.13 2.89
N ALA A 128 -0.99 23.15 3.13
CA ALA A 128 -0.26 24.38 3.43
C ALA A 128 -0.30 25.37 2.25
N THR A 129 -0.16 24.89 1.01
CA THR A 129 -0.31 25.72 -0.19
C THR A 129 -1.71 26.33 -0.29
N ALA A 130 -2.75 25.52 -0.04
CA ALA A 130 -4.13 26.01 -0.04
C ALA A 130 -4.36 27.08 1.03
N GLN A 131 -3.87 26.86 2.26
CA GLN A 131 -3.99 27.81 3.37
C GLN A 131 -3.30 29.14 3.05
N HIS A 132 -2.04 29.09 2.59
CA HIS A 132 -1.29 30.29 2.24
C HIS A 132 -1.99 31.10 1.12
N THR A 133 -2.51 30.41 0.10
CA THR A 133 -3.26 31.06 -0.99
C THR A 133 -4.54 31.74 -0.51
N VAL A 134 -5.18 31.20 0.54
CA VAL A 134 -6.36 31.83 1.16
C VAL A 134 -5.95 33.07 1.97
N GLU A 135 -4.87 33.00 2.75
CA GLU A 135 -4.37 34.13 3.55
C GLU A 135 -3.94 35.31 2.67
N GLU A 136 -3.32 35.07 1.52
CA GLU A 136 -2.96 36.14 0.56
C GLU A 136 -4.17 36.80 -0.12
N GLN A 137 -5.35 36.14 -0.08
CA GLN A 137 -6.58 36.64 -0.70
C GLN A 137 -7.50 37.38 0.29
N VAL A 138 -7.18 37.38 1.59
CA VAL A 138 -7.95 38.10 2.63
C VAL A 138 -7.14 39.34 3.06
N PRO A 139 -7.59 40.56 2.71
CA PRO A 139 -6.91 41.82 3.06
C PRO A 139 -7.01 42.18 4.55
#